data_AF-A0A2E8X701-F1
#
_entry.id   AF-A0A2E8X701-F1
#
_cell.length_a   1.000
_cell.length_b   1.000
_cell.length_c   1.000
_cell.angle_alpha   90.00
_cell.angle_beta   90.00
_cell.angle_gamma   90.00
#
_symmetry.space_group_name_H-M   'P 1'
#
loop_
_entity.id
_entity.type
_entity.pdbx_description
1 polymer ?
#
loop_
_entity_poly.entity_id
_entity_poly.type
_entity_poly.pdbx_seq_one_letter_code
_entity_poly.pdbx_strand_id
1 'polypeptide(L)'
;MSHGDYLRQATEDPEMASIVMQDYGNAALDKETLVIVEYVEKLTKTPSEMTEDDVETLRSAGLSDSQILSVVMITAMFAFMNRLADGLGVQIEDAKGSFVNSWLQTSQETPSWLHHQPKEKV
;
A
#
# COMPACT_ATOMS: atom_id res chain seq x y z
N MET A 1 -2.08 -5.19 -15.66
CA MET A 1 -2.75 -4.44 -14.58
C MET A 1 -1.71 -4.25 -13.49
N SER A 2 -1.47 -3.03 -13.03
CA SER A 2 -0.55 -2.83 -11.90
C SER A 2 -1.22 -3.25 -10.59
N HIS A 3 -0.43 -3.51 -9.54
CA HIS A 3 -0.98 -3.79 -8.20
C HIS A 3 -1.84 -2.63 -7.70
N GLY A 4 -1.51 -1.41 -8.09
CA GLY A 4 -2.29 -0.24 -7.71
C GLY A 4 -3.64 -0.15 -8.41
N ASP A 5 -3.71 -0.49 -9.70
CA ASP A 5 -4.98 -0.56 -10.43
C ASP A 5 -5.89 -1.65 -9.84
N TYR A 6 -5.30 -2.76 -9.39
CA TYR A 6 -6.04 -3.82 -8.72
C TYR A 6 -6.62 -3.35 -7.39
N LEU A 7 -5.83 -2.65 -6.56
CA LEU A 7 -6.32 -2.12 -5.28
C LEU A 7 -7.51 -1.17 -5.46
N ARG A 8 -7.47 -0.28 -6.46
CA ARG A 8 -8.61 0.61 -6.78
C ARG A 8 -9.87 -0.17 -7.16
N GLN A 9 -9.73 -1.23 -7.96
CA GLN A 9 -10.86 -2.06 -8.37
C GLN A 9 -11.42 -2.88 -7.22
N ALA A 10 -10.56 -3.44 -6.37
CA ALA A 10 -10.97 -4.29 -5.26
C ALA A 10 -11.66 -3.50 -4.13
N THR A 11 -11.25 -2.24 -3.93
CA THR A 11 -11.76 -1.39 -2.84
C THR A 11 -12.96 -0.54 -3.27
N GLU A 12 -13.16 -0.36 -4.59
CA GLU A 12 -14.07 0.63 -5.16
C GLU A 12 -13.83 2.06 -4.62
N ASP A 13 -12.65 2.30 -4.02
CA ASP A 13 -12.23 3.58 -3.44
C ASP A 13 -10.89 4.01 -4.05
N PRO A 14 -10.94 4.74 -5.17
CA PRO A 14 -9.74 5.21 -5.84
C PRO A 14 -8.92 6.20 -5.00
N GLU A 15 -9.54 6.93 -4.08
CA GLU A 15 -8.89 7.95 -3.26
C GLU A 15 -8.06 7.27 -2.16
N MET A 16 -8.67 6.36 -1.39
CA MET A 16 -7.97 5.58 -0.37
C MET A 16 -6.80 4.81 -0.97
N ALA A 17 -6.99 4.15 -2.11
CA ALA A 17 -5.91 3.44 -2.79
C ALA A 17 -4.74 4.38 -3.17
N SER A 18 -5.03 5.62 -3.58
CA SER A 18 -3.98 6.61 -3.89
C SER A 18 -3.20 7.00 -2.63
N ILE A 19 -3.90 7.25 -1.52
CA ILE A 19 -3.29 7.63 -0.25
C ILE A 19 -2.41 6.49 0.26
N VAL A 20 -2.91 5.25 0.28
CA VAL A 20 -2.14 4.06 0.72
C VAL A 20 -0.83 3.89 -0.05
N MET A 21 -0.82 4.17 -1.35
CA MET A 21 0.40 4.02 -2.17
C MET A 21 1.44 5.12 -1.95
N GLN A 22 1.08 6.24 -1.33
CA GLN A 22 1.99 7.35 -1.09
C GLN A 22 2.36 7.48 0.38
N ASP A 23 1.36 7.49 1.24
CA ASP A 23 1.47 7.59 2.68
C ASP A 23 0.22 6.98 3.31
N TYR A 24 0.31 5.69 3.64
CA TYR A 24 -0.79 4.97 4.26
C TYR A 24 -1.16 5.52 5.64
N GLY A 25 -0.31 6.32 6.29
CA GLY A 25 -0.60 6.94 7.58
C GLY A 25 -1.75 7.95 7.54
N ASN A 26 -2.08 8.48 6.35
CA ASN A 26 -3.22 9.37 6.13
C ASN A 26 -4.47 8.65 5.59
N ALA A 27 -4.38 7.34 5.33
CA ALA A 27 -5.51 6.58 4.80
C ALA A 27 -6.48 6.21 5.94
N ALA A 28 -7.78 6.28 5.66
CA ALA A 28 -8.81 5.81 6.58
C ALA A 28 -8.88 4.26 6.57
N LEU A 29 -7.90 3.62 7.21
CA LEU A 29 -7.82 2.17 7.36
C LEU A 29 -8.51 1.73 8.66
N ASP A 30 -9.16 0.58 8.62
CA ASP A 30 -9.59 -0.07 9.85
C ASP A 30 -8.36 -0.55 10.66
N LYS A 31 -8.60 -0.84 11.93
CA LYS A 31 -7.53 -1.21 12.88
C LYS A 31 -6.77 -2.47 12.46
N GLU A 32 -7.46 -3.46 11.88
CA GLU A 32 -6.84 -4.71 11.44
C GLU A 32 -5.90 -4.44 10.25
N THR A 33 -6.39 -3.70 9.25
CA THR A 33 -5.63 -3.33 8.07
C THR A 33 -4.41 -2.47 8.42
N LEU A 34 -4.55 -1.50 9.32
CA LEU A 34 -3.43 -0.66 9.76
C LEU A 34 -2.30 -1.50 10.38
N VAL A 35 -2.64 -2.41 11.30
CA VAL A 35 -1.66 -3.29 11.95
C VAL A 35 -0.95 -4.21 10.95
N ILE A 36 -1.66 -4.69 9.93
CA ILE A 36 -1.07 -5.45 8.83
C ILE A 36 -0.05 -4.60 8.07
N VAL A 37 -0.41 -3.37 7.69
CA VAL A 37 0.48 -2.50 6.89
C VAL A 37 1.73 -2.09 7.69
N GLU A 38 1.59 -1.79 8.98
CA GLU A 38 2.72 -1.50 9.88
C GLU A 38 3.69 -2.70 9.98
N TYR A 39 3.15 -3.91 10.14
CA TYR A 39 3.95 -5.14 10.14
C TYR A 39 4.69 -5.35 8.81
N VAL A 40 4.00 -5.17 7.69
CA VAL A 40 4.56 -5.30 6.33
C VAL A 40 5.68 -4.27 6.10
N GLU A 41 5.49 -3.03 6.56
CA GLU A 41 6.51 -1.99 6.49
C GLU A 41 7.77 -2.38 7.25
N LYS A 42 7.63 -2.80 8.52
CA LYS A 42 8.77 -3.24 9.34
C LYS A 42 9.50 -4.42 8.71
N LEU A 43 8.76 -5.44 8.26
CA LEU A 43 9.35 -6.62 7.62
C LEU A 43 10.06 -6.27 6.31
N THR A 44 9.58 -5.24 5.59
CA THR A 44 10.21 -4.78 4.35
C THR A 44 11.49 -3.98 4.61
N LYS A 45 11.46 -3.05 5.58
CA LYS A 45 12.57 -2.12 5.86
C LYS A 45 13.66 -2.71 6.75
N THR A 46 13.27 -3.44 7.79
CA THR A 46 14.16 -3.93 8.85
C THR A 46 13.85 -5.40 9.21
N PRO A 47 13.92 -6.35 8.25
CA PRO A 47 13.56 -7.75 8.48
C PRO A 47 14.39 -8.42 9.59
N SER A 48 15.62 -7.95 9.83
CA SER A 48 16.49 -8.46 10.91
C SER A 48 16.06 -8.04 12.32
N GLU A 49 15.15 -7.07 12.43
CA GLU A 49 14.63 -6.55 13.71
C GLU A 49 13.24 -7.12 14.05
N MET A 50 12.76 -8.09 13.28
CA MET A 50 11.50 -8.77 13.56
C MET A 50 11.63 -9.64 14.82
N THR A 51 10.56 -9.65 15.60
CA THR A 51 10.45 -10.33 16.89
C THR A 51 9.12 -11.09 16.99
N GLU A 52 8.98 -11.92 18.01
CA GLU A 52 7.71 -12.62 18.29
C GLU A 52 6.59 -11.64 18.64
N ASP A 53 6.89 -10.51 19.29
CA ASP A 53 5.92 -9.48 19.65
C ASP A 53 5.23 -8.85 18.42
N ASP A 54 5.93 -8.77 17.28
CA ASP A 54 5.34 -8.30 16.03
C ASP A 54 4.23 -9.25 15.53
N VAL A 55 4.43 -10.56 15.72
CA VAL A 55 3.45 -11.59 15.37
C VAL A 55 2.28 -11.57 16.37
N GLU A 56 2.57 -11.41 17.65
CA GLU A 56 1.53 -11.26 18.69
C GLU A 56 0.66 -10.02 18.48
N THR A 57 1.22 -8.95 17.92
CA THR A 57 0.46 -7.75 17.54
C THR A 57 -0.57 -8.08 16.45
N LEU A 58 -0.20 -8.88 15.43
CA LEU A 58 -1.13 -9.35 14.42
C LEU A 58 -2.23 -10.26 15.02
N ARG A 59 -1.87 -11.18 15.92
CA ARG A 59 -2.85 -12.04 16.62
C ARG A 59 -3.82 -11.23 17.45
N SER A 60 -3.32 -10.21 18.15
CA SER A 60 -4.11 -9.30 18.97
C SER A 60 -5.07 -8.44 18.15
N ALA A 61 -4.77 -8.23 16.86
CA ALA A 61 -5.68 -7.59 15.91
C ALA A 61 -6.77 -8.53 15.36
N GLY A 62 -6.71 -9.83 15.68
CA GLY A 62 -7.71 -10.83 15.30
C GLY A 62 -7.29 -11.78 14.18
N LEU A 63 -6.05 -11.66 13.67
CA LEU A 63 -5.58 -12.55 12.61
C LEU A 63 -5.30 -13.96 13.15
N SER A 64 -5.74 -14.96 12.38
CA SER A 64 -5.32 -16.35 12.56
C SER A 64 -3.91 -16.60 12.06
N ASP A 65 -3.27 -17.68 12.53
CA ASP A 65 -1.91 -18.06 12.10
C ASP A 65 -1.79 -18.25 10.58
N SER A 66 -2.85 -18.70 9.90
CA SER A 66 -2.86 -18.84 8.44
C SER A 66 -2.92 -17.48 7.72
N GLN A 67 -3.64 -16.51 8.27
CA GLN A 67 -3.64 -15.13 7.76
C GLN A 67 -2.29 -14.47 7.97
N ILE A 68 -1.68 -14.64 9.14
CA ILE A 68 -0.34 -14.15 9.46
C ILE A 68 0.70 -14.73 8.49
N LEU A 69 0.68 -16.05 8.29
CA LEU A 69 1.55 -16.71 7.31
C LEU A 69 1.37 -16.12 5.90
N SER A 70 0.12 -15.81 5.52
CA SER A 70 -0.18 -15.21 4.22
C SER A 70 0.43 -13.80 4.10
N VAL A 71 0.31 -12.97 5.14
CA VAL A 71 0.95 -11.63 5.20
C VAL A 71 2.47 -11.75 5.01
N VAL A 72 3.13 -12.64 5.75
CA VAL A 72 4.58 -12.84 5.66
C VAL A 72 4.99 -13.34 4.27
N MET A 73 4.28 -14.34 3.73
CA MET A 73 4.62 -14.94 2.44
C MET A 73 4.43 -13.97 1.28
N ILE A 74 3.34 -13.20 1.27
CA ILE A 74 3.08 -12.16 0.27
C ILE A 74 4.20 -11.11 0.34
N THR A 75 4.51 -10.61 1.54
CA THR A 75 5.57 -9.61 1.76
C THR A 75 6.93 -10.11 1.25
N ALA A 76 7.31 -11.33 1.62
CA ALA A 76 8.58 -11.93 1.21
C ALA A 76 8.66 -12.14 -0.31
N MET A 77 7.56 -12.57 -0.94
CA MET A 77 7.48 -12.77 -2.39
C MET A 77 7.70 -11.44 -3.14
N PHE A 78 7.02 -10.37 -2.73
CA PHE A 78 7.21 -9.05 -3.33
C PHE A 78 8.62 -8.51 -3.10
N ALA A 79 9.16 -8.68 -1.89
CA ALA A 79 10.51 -8.26 -1.59
C ALA A 79 11.56 -9.04 -2.42
N PHE A 80 11.31 -10.31 -2.75
CA PHE A 80 12.14 -11.08 -3.68
C PHE A 80 12.04 -10.55 -5.12
N MET A 81 10.82 -10.34 -5.63
CA MET A 81 10.59 -9.84 -6.98
C MET A 81 11.19 -8.44 -7.20
N ASN A 82 11.03 -7.54 -6.22
CA ASN A 82 11.60 -6.20 -6.28
C ASN A 82 13.13 -6.26 -6.34
N ARG A 83 13.78 -7.07 -5.49
CA ARG A 83 15.24 -7.25 -5.52
C ARG A 83 15.74 -7.87 -6.82
N LEU A 84 14.96 -8.77 -7.43
CA LEU A 84 15.30 -9.35 -8.72
C LEU A 84 15.20 -8.29 -9.84
N ALA A 85 14.14 -7.50 -9.85
CA ALA A 85 13.97 -6.41 -10.82
C ALA A 85 15.06 -5.35 -10.67
N ASP A 86 15.26 -4.83 -9.46
CA ASP A 86 16.24 -3.79 -9.16
C ASP A 86 17.68 -4.28 -9.38
N GLY A 87 17.98 -5.50 -8.91
CA GLY A 87 19.31 -6.09 -9.00
C GLY A 87 19.74 -6.43 -10.43
N LEU A 88 18.79 -6.69 -11.32
CA LEU A 88 19.04 -6.92 -12.76
C LEU A 88 18.83 -5.68 -13.62
N GLY A 89 18.41 -4.56 -13.04
CA GLY A 89 18.12 -3.31 -13.77
C GLY A 89 16.94 -3.44 -14.75
N VAL A 90 15.94 -4.27 -14.42
CA VAL A 90 14.73 -4.43 -15.22
C VAL A 90 13.99 -3.11 -15.27
N GLN A 91 13.87 -2.52 -16.46
CA GLN A 91 13.08 -1.31 -16.65
C GLN A 91 11.63 -1.67 -16.94
N ILE A 92 10.71 -0.93 -16.32
CA ILE A 92 9.31 -0.96 -16.72
C ILE A 92 9.24 -0.24 -18.08
N GLU A 93 8.78 -0.95 -19.12
CA GLU A 93 8.60 -0.39 -20.48
C GLU A 93 8.03 1.03 -20.45
N ASP A 94 8.60 1.94 -21.25
CA ASP A 94 8.40 3.40 -21.17
C ASP A 94 6.94 3.85 -21.01
N ALA A 95 5.99 3.18 -21.67
CA ALA A 95 4.56 3.49 -21.56
C ALA A 95 3.98 3.14 -20.18
N LYS A 96 4.38 2.01 -19.59
CA LYS A 96 3.96 1.58 -18.24
C LYS A 96 4.71 2.36 -17.17
N GLY A 97 5.99 2.66 -17.38
CA GLY A 97 6.79 3.49 -16.46
C GLY A 97 6.27 4.94 -16.40
N SER A 98 5.95 5.53 -17.55
CA SER A 98 5.32 6.86 -17.65
C SER A 98 3.94 6.90 -17.00
N PHE A 99 3.13 5.85 -17.19
CA PHE A 99 1.83 5.71 -16.51
C PHE A 99 2.00 5.68 -14.98
N VAL A 100 2.87 4.83 -14.44
CA VAL A 100 3.10 4.73 -12.99
C VAL A 100 3.70 6.03 -12.42
N ASN A 101 4.63 6.69 -13.11
CA ASN A 101 5.22 7.95 -12.67
C ASN A 101 4.19 9.10 -12.67
N SER A 102 3.37 9.22 -13.72
CA SER A 102 2.25 10.16 -13.76
C SER A 102 1.32 9.93 -12.56
N TRP A 103 1.03 8.67 -12.27
CA TRP A 103 0.15 8.26 -11.18
C TRP A 103 0.72 8.61 -9.79
N LEU A 104 2.02 8.41 -9.55
CA LEU A 104 2.69 8.82 -8.32
C LEU A 104 2.67 10.35 -8.12
N GLN A 105 2.70 11.12 -9.21
CA GLN A 105 2.72 12.59 -9.17
C GLN A 105 1.32 13.23 -9.12
N THR A 106 0.27 12.52 -9.53
CA THR A 106 -1.09 13.06 -9.66
C THR A 106 -1.74 13.47 -8.31
N SER A 107 -1.19 13.05 -7.16
CA SER A 107 -1.72 13.49 -5.85
C SER A 107 -1.34 14.92 -5.45
N GLN A 108 -0.34 15.53 -6.09
CA GLN A 108 0.04 16.92 -5.78
C GLN A 108 -0.85 17.94 -6.51
N GLU A 109 -1.56 17.54 -7.56
CA GLU A 109 -2.54 18.38 -8.25
C GLU A 109 -3.94 17.82 -8.03
N THR A 110 -4.52 18.15 -6.87
CA THR A 110 -5.93 17.85 -6.61
C THR A 110 -6.78 18.56 -7.67
N PRO A 111 -7.58 17.84 -8.48
CA PRO A 111 -8.41 18.48 -9.49
C PRO A 111 -9.42 19.46 -8.87
N SER A 112 -9.71 20.56 -9.55
CA SER A 112 -10.52 21.66 -9.00
C SER A 112 -11.93 21.26 -8.54
N TRP A 113 -12.46 20.13 -9.00
CA TRP A 113 -13.76 19.58 -8.58
C TRP A 113 -13.74 18.92 -7.19
N LEU A 114 -12.55 18.72 -6.59
CA LEU A 114 -12.35 18.16 -5.25
C LEU A 114 -12.40 19.25 -4.15
N HIS A 115 -12.41 20.53 -4.52
CA HIS A 115 -12.75 21.61 -3.59
C HIS A 115 -14.26 21.71 -3.44
N HIS A 116 -14.82 20.97 -2.48
CA HIS A 116 -16.21 21.16 -2.08
C HIS A 116 -16.36 22.57 -1.47
N GLN A 117 -16.90 23.53 -2.22
CA GLN A 117 -17.37 24.79 -1.65
C GLN A 117 -18.73 24.53 -0.99
N PRO A 118 -18.87 24.74 0.33
CA PRO A 118 -20.16 24.56 0.99
C PRO A 118 -21.17 25.53 0.37
N LYS A 119 -22.31 25.00 -0.06
CA LYS A 119 -23.44 25.84 -0.51
C LYS A 119 -23.85 26.75 0.65
N GLU A 120 -23.77 28.06 0.45
CA GLU A 120 -24.34 29.03 1.38
C GLU A 120 -25.82 28.70 1.57
N LYS A 121 -26.22 28.51 2.84
CA LYS A 121 -27.63 28.35 3.20
C LYS A 121 -28.31 29.70 2.97
N VAL A 122 -29.26 29.72 2.04
CA VAL A 122 -30.25 30.79 1.86
C VAL A 122 -31.20 30.81 3.06
#